data_AF-A0A2D9T2P2-F1
#
_entry.id   AF-A0A2D9T2P2-F1
#
_cell.length_a   1.000
_cell.length_b   1.000
_cell.length_c   1.000
_cell.angle_alpha   90.00
_cell.angle_beta   90.00
_cell.angle_gamma   90.00
#
_symmetry.space_group_name_H-M   'P 1'
#
loop_
_entity.id
_entity.type
_entity.pdbx_description
1 polymer ?
#
loop_
_entity_poly.entity_id
_entity_poly.type
_entity_poly.pdbx_seq_one_letter_code
_entity_poly.pdbx_strand_id
1 'polypeptide(L)'
;MSLVLDHWPDLEAAVPTLAGRVDRSAVGVVGHSMDGSPHLTTAGPEWHVDPFRLAPAPKTLVTLVGAEHGLGGVSGYDVAETTDPSPERLRLVCRLVANYLGGHLRGGAPLDLAALESDALVGRVEVEQRER
;
A
#
# COMPACT_ATOMS: atom_id res chain seq x y z
N MET A 1 -17.98 -11.36 -12.93
CA MET A 1 -16.84 -11.37 -11.99
C MET A 1 -17.11 -10.28 -10.97
N SER A 2 -17.02 -10.58 -9.68
CA SER A 2 -17.00 -9.57 -8.62
C SER A 2 -15.57 -9.41 -8.12
N LEU A 3 -15.19 -8.18 -7.81
CA LEU A 3 -13.87 -7.78 -7.34
C LEU A 3 -13.89 -7.66 -5.82
N VAL A 4 -12.72 -7.69 -5.17
CA VAL A 4 -12.65 -7.68 -3.70
C VAL A 4 -13.33 -6.45 -3.08
N LEU A 5 -13.27 -5.30 -3.77
CA LEU A 5 -13.89 -4.05 -3.32
C LEU A 5 -15.41 -4.00 -3.57
N ASP A 6 -15.95 -4.88 -4.41
CA ASP A 6 -17.42 -4.99 -4.61
C ASP A 6 -18.09 -5.62 -3.38
N HIS A 7 -17.32 -6.36 -2.57
CA HIS A 7 -17.74 -6.99 -1.32
C HIS A 7 -17.52 -6.09 -0.09
N TRP A 8 -17.49 -4.77 -0.29
CA TRP A 8 -17.30 -3.81 0.78
C TRP A 8 -18.25 -4.00 1.99
N PRO A 9 -19.56 -4.26 1.80
CA PRO A 9 -20.46 -4.50 2.93
C PRO A 9 -20.04 -5.70 3.77
N ASP A 10 -19.51 -6.75 3.14
CA ASP A 10 -19.04 -7.96 3.83
C ASP A 10 -17.78 -7.65 4.65
N LEU A 11 -16.92 -6.76 4.15
CA LEU A 11 -15.70 -6.31 4.83
C LEU A 11 -16.01 -5.45 6.07
N GLU A 12 -16.96 -4.52 5.97
CA GLU A 12 -17.46 -3.74 7.12
C GLU A 12 -18.19 -4.62 8.15
N ALA A 13 -18.90 -5.67 7.71
CA ALA A 13 -19.54 -6.63 8.61
C ALA A 13 -18.51 -7.50 9.35
N ALA A 14 -17.44 -7.91 8.66
CA ALA A 14 -16.34 -8.67 9.25
C ALA A 14 -15.49 -7.83 10.22
N VAL A 15 -15.39 -6.51 9.98
CA VAL A 15 -14.62 -5.57 10.82
C VAL A 15 -15.49 -4.36 11.20
N PRO A 16 -16.42 -4.50 12.17
CA PRO A 16 -17.40 -3.45 12.50
C PRO A 16 -16.77 -2.11 12.90
N THR A 17 -15.54 -2.11 13.39
CA THR A 17 -14.79 -0.90 13.75
C THR A 17 -14.44 -0.01 12.56
N LEU A 18 -14.44 -0.56 11.33
CA LEU A 18 -14.22 0.20 10.09
C LEU A 18 -15.50 0.83 9.54
N ALA A 19 -16.68 0.42 9.99
CA ALA A 19 -17.95 0.89 9.46
C ALA A 19 -18.07 2.42 9.53
N GLY A 20 -18.32 3.06 8.39
CA GLY A 20 -18.44 4.52 8.27
C GLY A 20 -17.13 5.31 8.46
N ARG A 21 -15.99 4.63 8.64
CA ARG A 21 -14.67 5.26 8.81
C ARG A 21 -13.79 5.18 7.56
N VAL A 22 -14.25 4.51 6.52
CA VAL A 22 -13.48 4.33 5.30
C VAL A 22 -14.07 5.15 4.17
N ASP A 23 -13.21 5.94 3.52
CA ASP A 23 -13.57 6.66 2.32
C ASP A 23 -13.46 5.75 1.10
N ARG A 24 -14.61 5.31 0.58
CA ARG A 24 -14.68 4.44 -0.60
C ARG A 24 -14.27 5.14 -1.89
N SER A 25 -14.18 6.48 -1.89
CA SER A 25 -13.72 7.27 -3.03
C SER A 25 -12.20 7.40 -3.10
N ALA A 26 -11.48 6.98 -2.05
CA ALA A 26 -10.03 7.13 -1.94
C ALA A 26 -9.37 5.89 -1.33
N VAL A 27 -8.97 4.98 -2.20
CA VAL A 27 -8.27 3.74 -1.84
C VAL A 27 -6.83 3.81 -2.31
N GLY A 28 -5.89 3.80 -1.37
CA GLY A 28 -4.45 3.66 -1.64
C GLY A 28 -4.00 2.21 -1.48
N VAL A 29 -3.10 1.75 -2.35
CA VAL A 29 -2.45 0.43 -2.23
C VAL A 29 -0.94 0.65 -2.19
N VAL A 30 -0.27 0.13 -1.16
CA VAL A 30 1.18 0.24 -0.99
C VAL A 30 1.79 -1.15 -1.06
N GLY A 31 2.87 -1.32 -1.83
CA GLY A 31 3.54 -2.61 -2.04
C GLY A 31 5.06 -2.53 -1.99
N HIS A 32 5.71 -3.68 -1.80
CA HIS A 32 7.17 -3.81 -1.78
C HIS A 32 7.65 -4.71 -2.92
N SER A 33 8.90 -4.56 -3.37
CA SER A 33 9.39 -5.25 -4.57
C SER A 33 10.12 -6.58 -4.30
N MET A 34 10.50 -6.87 -3.05
CA MET A 34 11.25 -8.08 -2.66
C MET A 34 10.50 -8.86 -1.57
N ASP A 35 9.25 -9.19 -1.83
CA ASP A 35 8.30 -9.73 -0.85
C ASP A 35 7.90 -11.20 -1.11
N GLY A 36 8.57 -11.87 -2.05
CA GLY A 36 8.28 -13.25 -2.42
C GLY A 36 8.54 -14.24 -1.29
N SER A 37 7.48 -14.92 -0.84
CA SER A 37 7.58 -16.01 0.13
C SER A 37 6.80 -17.24 -0.34
N PRO A 38 7.47 -18.39 -0.57
CA PRO A 38 6.79 -19.63 -0.92
C PRO A 38 5.93 -20.20 0.21
N HIS A 39 6.05 -19.67 1.43
CA HIS A 39 5.21 -20.03 2.57
C HIS A 39 3.87 -19.29 2.57
N LEU A 40 3.82 -18.10 1.93
CA LEU A 40 2.62 -17.26 1.87
C LEU A 40 1.82 -17.49 0.58
N THR A 41 2.50 -17.83 -0.52
CA THR A 41 1.87 -17.99 -1.82
C THR A 41 2.62 -18.96 -2.74
N THR A 42 1.89 -19.70 -3.56
CA THR A 42 2.46 -20.49 -4.67
C THR A 42 2.32 -19.80 -6.03
N ALA A 43 1.64 -18.64 -6.08
CA ALA A 43 1.38 -17.90 -7.31
C ALA A 43 2.54 -17.02 -7.78
N GLY A 44 3.64 -16.95 -7.01
CA GLY A 44 4.80 -16.11 -7.30
C GLY A 44 4.59 -14.64 -6.90
N PRO A 45 5.62 -13.89 -6.46
CA PRO A 45 5.51 -12.55 -5.85
C PRO A 45 4.74 -11.52 -6.68
N GLU A 46 4.66 -11.70 -7.99
CA GLU A 46 3.87 -10.88 -8.90
C GLU A 46 2.39 -10.77 -8.51
N TRP A 47 1.84 -11.77 -7.81
CA TRP A 47 0.44 -11.76 -7.37
C TRP A 47 0.15 -10.62 -6.39
N HIS A 48 1.16 -10.15 -5.65
CA HIS A 48 0.96 -9.18 -4.58
C HIS A 48 0.44 -7.82 -5.11
N VAL A 49 0.75 -7.48 -6.36
CA VAL A 49 0.25 -6.25 -7.00
C VAL A 49 -1.10 -6.45 -7.72
N ASP A 50 -1.67 -7.65 -7.73
CA ASP A 50 -2.96 -7.93 -8.35
C ASP A 50 -4.13 -7.14 -7.73
N PRO A 51 -4.22 -6.92 -6.40
CA PRO A 51 -5.24 -6.03 -5.84
C PRO A 51 -5.19 -4.63 -6.47
N PHE A 52 -3.99 -4.10 -6.74
CA PHE A 52 -3.82 -2.86 -7.48
C PHE A 52 -4.15 -3.02 -8.98
N ARG A 53 -3.78 -4.10 -9.65
CA ARG A 53 -4.08 -4.24 -11.09
C ARG A 53 -5.56 -4.52 -11.39
N LEU A 54 -6.24 -5.22 -10.48
CA LEU A 54 -7.59 -5.76 -10.71
C LEU A 54 -8.70 -4.91 -10.09
N ALA A 55 -8.43 -4.08 -9.08
CA ALA A 55 -9.47 -3.21 -8.53
C ALA A 55 -9.90 -2.15 -9.57
N PRO A 56 -11.17 -1.69 -9.58
CA PRO A 56 -11.67 -0.73 -10.58
C PRO A 56 -11.60 0.73 -10.10
N ALA A 57 -11.24 0.97 -8.83
CA ALA A 57 -11.22 2.31 -8.25
C ALA A 57 -9.97 3.12 -8.65
N PRO A 58 -10.05 4.46 -8.69
CA PRO A 58 -8.86 5.30 -8.78
C PRO A 58 -7.90 4.98 -7.63
N LYS A 59 -6.63 4.76 -7.96
CA LYS A 59 -5.61 4.34 -6.98
C LYS A 59 -4.21 4.62 -7.48
N THR A 60 -3.32 4.79 -6.53
CA THR A 60 -1.88 4.97 -6.75
C THR A 60 -1.15 3.83 -6.07
N LEU A 61 -0.28 3.15 -6.80
CA LEU A 61 0.70 2.21 -6.27
C LEU A 61 2.00 2.96 -6.07
N VAL A 62 2.57 2.84 -4.87
CA VAL A 62 3.94 3.27 -4.57
C VAL A 62 4.74 2.02 -4.24
N THR A 63 5.84 1.82 -4.97
CA THR A 63 6.76 0.70 -4.77
C THR A 63 8.12 1.21 -4.30
N LEU A 64 8.58 0.69 -3.17
CA LEU A 64 9.94 0.92 -2.67
C LEU A 64 10.87 -0.17 -3.23
N VAL A 65 11.68 0.16 -4.22
CA VAL A 65 12.55 -0.81 -4.89
C VAL A 65 13.64 -1.31 -3.93
N GLY A 66 13.76 -2.64 -3.88
CA GLY A 66 14.72 -3.35 -3.03
C GLY A 66 14.31 -3.45 -1.56
N ALA A 67 13.10 -3.01 -1.20
CA ALA A 67 12.56 -3.19 0.15
C ALA A 67 12.02 -4.63 0.35
N GLU A 68 12.48 -5.26 1.42
CA GLU A 68 11.96 -6.54 1.92
C GLU A 68 10.82 -6.30 2.90
N HIS A 69 9.58 -6.55 2.48
CA HIS A 69 8.45 -6.66 3.38
C HIS A 69 7.25 -7.28 2.66
N GLY A 70 6.65 -8.32 3.24
CA GLY A 70 5.41 -8.91 2.73
C GLY A 70 4.35 -7.84 2.44
N LEU A 71 3.63 -7.99 1.33
CA LEU A 71 2.38 -7.24 1.09
C LEU A 71 1.30 -7.77 2.05
N GLY A 72 1.36 -7.35 3.32
CA GLY A 72 0.35 -7.79 4.27
C GLY A 72 0.69 -7.59 5.74
N GLY A 73 0.04 -6.59 6.35
CA GLY A 73 -0.25 -6.54 7.78
C GLY A 73 0.96 -6.59 8.71
N VAL A 74 0.68 -6.76 9.99
CA VAL A 74 1.67 -7.06 11.03
C VAL A 74 1.56 -8.57 11.27
N SER A 75 2.57 -9.37 10.90
CA SER A 75 2.54 -10.84 11.05
C SER A 75 2.69 -11.29 12.51
N GLY A 76 3.08 -10.38 13.40
CA GLY A 76 3.08 -10.57 14.84
C GLY A 76 3.91 -9.50 15.55
N TYR A 77 3.82 -9.47 16.88
CA TYR A 77 4.67 -8.61 17.69
C TYR A 77 6.12 -9.14 17.66
N ASP A 78 7.09 -8.26 17.38
CA ASP A 78 8.54 -8.57 17.28
C ASP A 78 8.94 -9.63 16.23
N VAL A 79 8.08 -9.93 15.25
CA VAL A 79 8.44 -10.87 14.18
C VAL A 79 9.46 -10.22 13.24
N ALA A 80 10.59 -10.90 13.03
CA ALA A 80 11.61 -10.49 12.07
C ALA A 80 11.16 -10.81 10.63
N GLU A 81 10.24 -10.02 10.09
CA GLU A 81 9.66 -10.17 8.74
C GLU A 81 10.57 -9.65 7.61
N THR A 82 11.67 -9.01 7.97
CA THR A 82 12.65 -8.44 7.04
C THR A 82 14.05 -8.80 7.52
N THR A 83 14.96 -9.11 6.58
CA THR A 83 16.37 -9.32 6.91
C THR A 83 17.20 -8.03 6.81
N ASP A 84 16.59 -6.95 6.30
CA ASP A 84 17.19 -5.63 6.11
C ASP A 84 16.33 -4.51 6.74
N PRO A 85 16.29 -4.42 8.09
CA PRO A 85 15.57 -3.33 8.75
C PRO A 85 16.24 -1.98 8.47
N SER A 86 15.52 -1.06 7.83
CA SER A 86 16.01 0.30 7.56
C SER A 86 15.12 1.37 8.22
N PRO A 87 15.64 2.10 9.22
CA PRO A 87 14.95 3.26 9.81
C PRO A 87 14.60 4.34 8.78
N GLU A 88 15.41 4.49 7.74
CA GLU A 88 15.19 5.45 6.67
C GLU A 88 14.01 5.03 5.79
N ARG A 89 13.89 3.75 5.41
CA ARG A 89 12.69 3.22 4.71
C ARG A 89 11.43 3.40 5.55
N LEU A 90 11.51 3.14 6.86
CA LEU A 90 10.38 3.37 7.77
C LEU A 90 9.94 4.84 7.77
N ARG A 91 10.89 5.77 7.86
CA ARG A 91 10.58 7.22 7.78
C ARG A 91 9.92 7.59 6.45
N LEU A 92 10.37 7.02 5.34
CA LEU A 92 9.78 7.23 4.02
C LEU A 92 8.32 6.74 3.98
N VAL A 93 8.05 5.53 4.47
CA VAL A 93 6.68 5.00 4.58
C VAL A 93 5.80 5.90 5.44
N CYS A 94 6.29 6.35 6.61
CA CYS A 94 5.54 7.27 7.46
C CYS A 94 5.23 8.60 6.74
N ARG A 95 6.18 9.15 5.98
CA ARG A 95 5.97 10.37 5.20
C ARG A 95 4.97 10.17 4.07
N LEU A 96 5.06 9.04 3.35
CA LEU A 96 4.10 8.66 2.31
C LEU A 96 2.67 8.60 2.87
N VAL A 97 2.48 7.93 4.01
CA VAL A 97 1.18 7.83 4.69
C VAL A 97 0.70 9.21 5.15
N ALA A 98 1.58 10.02 5.77
CA ALA A 98 1.23 11.36 6.24
C ALA A 98 0.87 12.31 5.09
N ASN A 99 1.58 12.20 3.96
CA ASN A 99 1.28 12.94 2.74
C ASN A 99 -0.07 12.50 2.16
N TYR A 100 -0.31 11.19 2.10
CA TYR A 100 -1.58 10.64 1.61
C TYR A 100 -2.78 11.13 2.41
N LEU A 101 -2.73 10.92 3.72
CA LEU A 101 -3.77 11.38 4.63
C LEU A 101 -3.88 12.91 4.60
N GLY A 102 -2.75 13.61 4.51
CA GLY A 102 -2.70 15.06 4.51
C GLY A 102 -3.30 15.71 3.28
N GLY A 103 -3.12 15.12 2.10
CA GLY A 103 -3.77 15.55 0.86
C GLY A 103 -5.26 15.26 0.90
N HIS A 104 -5.62 14.03 1.27
CA HIS A 104 -7.00 13.59 1.32
C HIS A 104 -7.85 14.38 2.32
N LEU A 105 -7.35 14.59 3.55
CA LEU A 105 -8.06 15.33 4.59
C LEU A 105 -8.19 16.85 4.30
N ARG A 106 -7.37 17.39 3.40
CA ARG A 106 -7.37 18.82 3.06
C ARG A 106 -8.02 19.13 1.71
N GLY A 107 -8.58 18.11 1.02
CA GLY A 107 -9.15 18.26 -0.32
C GLY A 107 -8.12 18.54 -1.41
N GLY A 108 -6.85 18.20 -1.18
CA GLY A 108 -5.78 18.26 -2.16
C GLY A 108 -5.61 16.94 -2.91
N ALA A 109 -4.61 16.86 -3.79
CA ALA A 109 -4.25 15.60 -4.44
C ALA A 109 -3.92 14.53 -3.38
N PRO A 110 -4.37 13.26 -3.53
CA PRO A 110 -4.14 12.21 -2.55
C PRO A 110 -2.67 11.86 -2.36
N LEU A 111 -1.76 12.26 -3.24
CA LEU A 111 -0.32 12.06 -3.06
C LEU A 111 0.44 13.17 -3.81
N ASP A 112 1.29 13.92 -3.12
CA ASP A 112 2.23 14.89 -3.71
C ASP A 112 3.52 14.16 -4.08
N LEU A 113 3.56 13.71 -5.34
CA LEU A 113 4.68 12.94 -5.89
C LEU A 113 5.98 13.75 -6.00
N ALA A 114 5.88 15.06 -6.26
CA ALA A 114 7.06 15.92 -6.36
C ALA A 114 7.76 16.08 -5.01
N ALA A 115 6.99 16.09 -3.91
CA ALA A 115 7.53 16.09 -2.55
C ALA A 115 8.21 14.76 -2.16
N LEU A 116 7.92 13.67 -2.87
CA LEU A 116 8.48 12.33 -2.63
C LEU A 116 9.72 12.06 -3.48
N GLU A 117 9.72 12.49 -4.75
CA GLU A 117 10.87 12.35 -5.67
C GLU A 117 12.08 13.20 -5.28
N SER A 118 11.85 14.31 -4.57
CA SER A 118 12.92 15.20 -4.08
C SER A 118 13.64 14.69 -2.84
N ASP A 119 13.16 13.60 -2.23
CA ASP A 119 13.75 13.03 -1.03
C ASP A 119 14.80 11.98 -1.43
N ALA A 120 16.07 12.36 -1.43
CA ALA A 120 17.21 11.49 -1.74
C ALA A 120 17.40 10.34 -0.73
N LEU A 121 16.53 10.22 0.27
CA LEU A 121 16.55 9.17 1.28
C LEU A 121 15.77 7.95 0.79
N VAL A 122 16.55 7.06 0.16
CA VAL A 122 16.37 5.61 0.05
C VAL A 122 15.59 5.10 -1.16
N GLY A 123 16.34 4.40 -2.02
CA GLY A 123 15.80 3.48 -3.00
C GLY A 123 15.10 4.18 -4.16
N ARG A 124 14.97 3.45 -5.27
CA ARG A 124 14.14 3.92 -6.38
C ARG A 124 12.68 3.77 -5.93
N VAL A 125 11.92 4.86 -5.98
CA VAL A 125 10.46 4.80 -5.80
C VAL A 125 9.84 4.72 -7.19
N GLU A 126 8.97 3.75 -7.40
CA GLU A 126 8.18 3.66 -8.63
C GLU A 126 6.72 3.92 -8.30
N VAL A 127 6.05 4.69 -9.16
CA VAL A 127 4.67 5.10 -8.96
C VAL A 127 3.86 4.77 -10.20
N GLU A 128 2.76 4.02 -9.99
CA GLU A 128 1.76 3.76 -11.02
C GLU A 128 0.43 4.35 -10.57
N GLN A 129 -0.16 5.21 -11.39
CA GLN A 129 -1.50 5.77 -11.14
C GLN A 129 -2.51 5.20 -12.12
N ARG A 130 -3.70 4.88 -11.62
CA ARG A 130 -4.85 4.53 -12.45
C ARG A 130 -6.04 5.40 -12.11
N GLU A 131 -6.57 6.07 -13.12
CA GLU A 131 -7.71 7.00 -12.99
C GLU A 131 -9.05 6.40 -13.44
N ARG A 132 -9.03 5.20 -14.05
CA ARG A 132 -10.18 4.32 -14.35
C ARG A 132 -9.68 3.01 -14.95
#